data_AF-A0A927Y0W4-F1
#
_entry.id   AF-A0A927Y0W4-F1
#
_cell.length_a   1.000
_cell.length_b   1.000
_cell.length_c   1.000
_cell.angle_alpha   90.00
_cell.angle_beta   90.00
_cell.angle_gamma   90.00
#
_symmetry.space_group_name_H-M   'P 1'
#
loop_
_entity.id
_entity.type
_entity.pdbx_description
1 polymer ?
#
loop_
_entity_poly.entity_id
_entity_poly.type
_entity_poly.pdbx_seq_one_letter_code
_entity_poly.pdbx_strand_id
1 'polypeptide(L)'
;MVVLVMKSNIRKILSENIKYYRFKMRYTQETLAEKTDLSARYISDIENENGNIPIDTLENIANILKVEPYMLLKETKHKKIPKRVNMKN
;
A
#
# COMPACT_ATOMS: atom_id res chain seq x y z
N MET A 1 25.80 -10.94 20.45
CA MET A 1 24.57 -10.11 20.43
C MET A 1 23.73 -10.56 19.27
N VAL A 2 22.71 -11.39 19.51
CA VAL A 2 21.73 -11.73 18.48
C VAL A 2 20.80 -10.52 18.39
N VAL A 3 20.85 -9.78 17.28
CA VAL A 3 19.82 -8.77 17.02
C VAL A 3 18.52 -9.54 16.87
N LEU A 4 17.69 -9.49 17.92
CA LEU A 4 16.32 -10.00 17.87
C LEU A 4 15.57 -9.04 16.96
N VAL A 5 15.61 -9.27 15.64
CA VAL A 5 14.74 -8.57 14.70
C VAL A 5 13.33 -9.00 15.07
N MET A 6 12.59 -8.11 15.74
CA MET A 6 11.15 -8.27 15.89
C MET A 6 10.60 -8.55 14.48
N LYS A 7 9.87 -9.66 14.30
CA LYS A 7 9.19 -9.98 13.03
C LYS A 7 8.10 -8.95 12.76
N SER A 8 8.47 -7.73 12.37
CA SER A 8 7.58 -6.83 11.65
C SER A 8 7.46 -7.42 10.25
N ASN A 9 6.30 -7.93 9.88
CA ASN A 9 6.09 -8.39 8.52
C ASN A 9 6.02 -7.14 7.63
N ILE A 10 7.15 -6.75 7.03
CA ILE A 10 7.26 -5.56 6.19
C ILE A 10 6.24 -5.58 5.05
N ARG A 11 5.86 -6.77 4.55
CA ARG A 11 4.80 -6.93 3.54
C ARG A 11 3.45 -6.48 4.08
N LYS A 12 3.14 -6.85 5.32
CA LYS A 12 1.91 -6.41 6.00
C LYS A 12 1.90 -4.90 6.24
N ILE A 13 3.01 -4.33 6.69
CA ILE A 13 3.13 -2.88 6.87
C ILE A 13 2.90 -2.16 5.55
N LEU A 14 3.57 -2.63 4.49
CA LEU A 14 3.43 -2.10 3.14
C LEU A 14 1.98 -2.19 2.63
N SER A 15 1.37 -3.36 2.73
CA SER A 15 0.00 -3.61 2.26
C SER A 15 -1.01 -2.72 2.98
N GLU A 16 -0.92 -2.62 4.32
CA GLU A 16 -1.78 -1.77 5.14
C GLU A 16 -1.59 -0.29 4.83
N ASN A 17 -0.34 0.17 4.66
CA ASN A 17 -0.03 1.56 4.35
C ASN A 17 -0.52 1.97 2.95
N ILE A 18 -0.24 1.16 1.92
CA ILE A 18 -0.73 1.43 0.55
C ILE A 18 -2.26 1.53 0.55
N LYS A 19 -2.94 0.57 1.19
CA LYS A 19 -4.40 0.58 1.31
C LYS A 19 -4.92 1.82 2.04
N TYR A 20 -4.28 2.19 3.14
CA TYR A 20 -4.63 3.37 3.92
C TYR A 20 -4.55 4.67 3.10
N TYR A 21 -3.41 4.91 2.46
CA TYR A 21 -3.22 6.12 1.66
C TYR A 21 -4.07 6.12 0.39
N ARG A 22 -4.29 4.95 -0.23
CA ARG A 22 -5.25 4.83 -1.34
C ARG A 22 -6.66 5.24 -0.93
N PHE A 23 -7.10 4.83 0.26
CA PHE A 23 -8.41 5.23 0.80
C PHE A 23 -8.48 6.73 1.12
N LYS A 24 -7.40 7.32 1.65
CA LYS A 24 -7.28 8.77 1.84
C LYS A 24 -7.45 9.54 0.52
N MET A 25 -6.93 8.98 -0.57
CA MET A 25 -7.06 9.52 -1.92
C MET A 25 -8.41 9.22 -2.58
N ARG A 26 -9.30 8.45 -1.92
CA ARG A 26 -10.60 7.98 -2.45
C ARG A 26 -10.46 7.16 -3.75
N TYR A 27 -9.39 6.39 -3.88
CA TYR A 27 -9.15 5.55 -5.06
C TYR A 27 -9.66 4.13 -4.83
N THR A 28 -10.30 3.53 -5.84
CA THR A 28 -10.44 2.06 -5.88
C THR A 28 -9.08 1.43 -6.22
N GLN A 29 -8.98 0.09 -6.18
CA GLN A 29 -7.76 -0.59 -6.63
C GLN A 29 -7.52 -0.34 -8.13
N GLU A 30 -8.60 -0.33 -8.92
CA GLU A 30 -8.59 0.00 -10.35
C GLU A 30 -8.13 1.44 -10.59
N THR A 31 -8.60 2.40 -9.80
CA THR A 31 -8.13 3.80 -9.92
C THR A 31 -6.64 3.94 -9.61
N LEU A 32 -6.14 3.24 -8.59
CA LEU A 32 -4.70 3.28 -8.29
C LEU A 32 -3.89 2.59 -9.41
N ALA A 33 -4.40 1.46 -9.91
CA ALA A 33 -3.78 0.70 -10.99
C ALA A 33 -3.64 1.55 -12.26
N GLU A 34 -4.74 2.20 -12.69
CA GLU A 34 -4.74 3.14 -13.83
C GLU A 34 -3.71 4.26 -13.65
N LYS A 35 -3.67 4.88 -12.47
CA LYS A 35 -2.76 6.00 -12.20
C LYS A 35 -1.29 5.61 -12.12
N THR A 36 -0.99 4.35 -11.83
CA THR A 36 0.37 3.83 -11.71
C THR A 36 0.83 3.07 -12.95
N ASP A 37 -0.04 2.92 -13.96
CA ASP A 37 0.16 2.04 -15.12
C ASP A 37 0.45 0.59 -14.72
N LEU A 38 -0.27 0.10 -13.71
CA LEU A 38 -0.21 -1.26 -13.20
C LEU A 38 -1.53 -1.98 -13.44
N SER A 39 -1.54 -3.32 -13.32
CA SER A 39 -2.79 -4.07 -13.34
C SER A 39 -3.52 -3.98 -11.99
N ALA A 40 -4.86 -3.93 -12.03
CA ALA A 40 -5.68 -3.99 -10.81
C ALA A 40 -5.41 -5.27 -9.99
N ARG A 41 -5.11 -6.38 -10.68
CA ARG A 41 -4.66 -7.63 -10.04
C ARG A 41 -3.38 -7.44 -9.25
N TYR A 42 -2.39 -6.75 -9.82
CA TYR A 42 -1.12 -6.52 -9.13
C TYR A 42 -1.28 -5.60 -7.91
N ILE A 43 -2.10 -4.56 -8.01
CA ILE A 43 -2.48 -3.74 -6.84
C ILE A 43 -3.18 -4.59 -5.76
N SER A 44 -4.09 -5.48 -6.16
CA SER A 44 -4.74 -6.41 -5.23
C SER A 44 -3.75 -7.36 -4.58
N ASP A 45 -2.80 -7.92 -5.33
CA ASP A 45 -1.77 -8.81 -4.81
C ASP A 45 -0.90 -8.07 -3.76
N ILE A 46 -0.45 -6.85 -4.06
CA ILE A 46 0.30 -6.00 -3.11
C ILE A 46 -0.51 -5.79 -1.82
N GLU A 47 -1.79 -5.43 -1.93
CA GLU A 47 -2.64 -5.17 -0.77
C GLU A 47 -3.05 -6.42 0.03
N ASN A 48 -2.82 -7.62 -0.52
CA ASN A 48 -3.05 -8.90 0.15
C ASN A 48 -1.73 -9.62 0.48
N GLU A 49 -0.60 -8.89 0.52
CA GLU A 49 0.72 -9.42 0.89
C GLU A 49 1.28 -10.47 -0.08
N ASN A 50 0.73 -10.55 -1.29
CA ASN A 50 1.12 -11.50 -2.31
C ASN A 50 2.17 -10.90 -3.26
N GLY A 51 3.27 -11.63 -3.47
CA GLY A 51 4.31 -11.26 -4.43
C GLY A 51 5.32 -10.22 -3.91
N ASN A 52 6.26 -9.84 -4.78
CA ASN A 52 7.28 -8.84 -4.51
C ASN A 52 6.95 -7.53 -5.27
N ILE A 53 7.44 -6.42 -4.73
CA ILE A 53 7.35 -5.10 -5.35
C ILE A 53 8.77 -4.62 -5.73
N PRO A 54 9.01 -4.24 -7.00
CA PRO A 54 10.21 -3.50 -7.37
C PRO A 54 10.29 -2.15 -6.66
N ILE A 55 11.50 -1.65 -6.39
CA ILE A 55 11.66 -0.35 -5.69
C ILE A 55 11.06 0.82 -6.50
N ASP A 56 11.21 0.79 -7.82
CA ASP A 56 10.63 1.81 -8.72
C ASP A 56 9.09 1.79 -8.67
N THR A 57 8.49 0.62 -8.49
CA THR A 57 7.04 0.49 -8.30
C THR A 57 6.61 1.06 -6.96
N LEU A 58 7.38 0.83 -5.89
CA LEU A 58 7.12 1.44 -4.58
C LEU A 58 7.16 2.96 -4.66
N GLU A 59 8.18 3.52 -5.32
CA GLU A 59 8.34 4.96 -5.54
C GLU A 59 7.17 5.53 -6.36
N ASN A 60 6.80 4.88 -7.47
CA ASN A 60 5.66 5.29 -8.29
C ASN A 60 4.35 5.32 -7.49
N ILE A 61 4.06 4.26 -6.71
CA ILE A 61 2.87 4.22 -5.84
C ILE A 61 2.93 5.34 -4.80
N ALA A 62 4.07 5.57 -4.16
CA ALA A 62 4.25 6.64 -3.18
C ALA A 62 3.96 8.03 -3.80
N ASN A 63 4.47 8.29 -5.01
CA ASN A 63 4.22 9.52 -5.76
C ASN A 63 2.73 9.73 -6.06
N ILE A 64 2.02 8.70 -6.57
CA ILE A 64 0.58 8.76 -6.84
C ILE A 64 -0.23 8.98 -5.56
N LEU A 65 0.20 8.39 -4.45
CA LEU A 65 -0.44 8.52 -3.14
C LEU A 65 -0.01 9.79 -2.38
N LYS A 66 0.89 10.61 -2.96
CA LYS A 66 1.41 11.87 -2.39
C LYS A 66 2.03 11.70 -1.01
N VAL A 67 2.87 10.67 -0.86
CA VAL A 67 3.63 10.38 0.35
C VAL A 67 5.07 10.06 0.02
N GLU A 68 5.95 10.23 0.99
CA GLU A 68 7.33 9.78 0.87
C GLU A 68 7.39 8.22 0.92
N PRO A 69 8.26 7.57 0.13
CA PRO A 69 8.34 6.10 0.06
C PRO A 69 8.55 5.42 1.42
N TYR A 70 9.33 6.03 2.32
CA TYR A 70 9.57 5.47 3.66
C TYR A 70 8.29 5.37 4.49
N MET A 71 7.28 6.21 4.22
CA MET A 71 6.00 6.15 4.93
C MET A 71 5.24 4.87 4.61
N LEU A 72 5.42 4.31 3.41
CA LEU A 72 4.84 3.02 3.03
C LEU A 72 5.49 1.86 3.76
N LEU A 73 6.72 2.02 4.26
CA LEU A 73 7.48 0.99 4.98
C LEU A 73 7.48 1.19 6.49
N LYS A 74 6.96 2.31 6.98
CA LYS A 74 6.93 2.66 8.41
C LYS A 74 5.76 1.98 9.09
N GLU A 75 6.02 1.29 10.20
CA GLU A 75 4.95 0.78 11.05
C GLU A 75 4.11 1.94 11.60
N THR A 76 2.79 1.86 11.42
CA THR A 76 1.86 2.88 11.89
C THR A 76 0.63 2.23 12.52
N LYS A 77 0.08 2.87 13.55
CA LYS A 77 -1.22 2.50 14.11
C LYS A 77 -2.33 3.20 13.34
N HIS A 78 -2.58 2.76 12.11
CA HIS A 78 -3.69 3.31 11.33
C HIS A 78 -5.03 3.10 12.04
N LYS A 79 -5.92 4.09 11.98
CA LYS A 79 -7.33 3.90 12.36
C LYS A 79 -7.94 2.81 11.47
N LYS A 80 -8.87 2.00 12.01
CA LYS A 80 -9.58 0.97 11.24
C LYS A 80 -10.16 1.59 9.95
N ILE A 81 -9.70 1.09 8.81
CA ILE A 81 -10.18 1.47 7.47
C ILE A 81 -11.33 0.54 7.06
N PRO A 82 -12.32 1.02 6.29
CA PRO A 82 -13.40 0.18 5.80
C PRO A 82 -12.88 -0.95 4.89
N LYS A 83 -13.64 -2.05 4.77
CA LYS A 83 -13.23 -3.20 3.95
C LYS A 83 -13.17 -2.89 2.44
N ARG A 84 -13.96 -1.92 1.97
CA ARG A 84 -14.02 -1.46 0.57
C ARG A 84 -14.20 0.05 0.52
N VAL A 85 -13.67 0.69 -0.52
CA VAL A 85 -14.00 2.08 -0.85
C VAL A 85 -15.35 2.03 -1.57
N ASN A 86 -16.39 2.64 -1.01
CA ASN A 86 -17.63 2.88 -1.74
C ASN A 86 -17.54 4.26 -2.40
N MET A 87 -17.56 4.29 -3.73
CA MET A 87 -17.60 5.51 -4.53
C MET A 87 -19.01 5.83 -5.05
N LYS A 88 -20.09 5.33 -4.41
CA LYS A 88 -21.44 5.80 -4.75
C LYS A 88 -21.64 7.21 -4.23
N ASN A 89 -21.29 8.19 -5.06
CA ASN A 89 -21.92 9.50 -5.17
C ASN A 89 -22.09 9.79 -6.66
#